data_AF-A0A3B8W2A1-F1
#
_entry.id   AF-A0A3B8W2A1-F1
#
_cell.length_a   1.000
_cell.length_b   1.000
_cell.length_c   1.000
_cell.angle_alpha   90.00
_cell.angle_beta   90.00
_cell.angle_gamma   90.00
#
_symmetry.space_group_name_H-M   'P 1'
#
loop_
_entity.id
_entity.type
_entity.pdbx_description
1 polymer ?
#
loop_
_entity_poly.entity_id
_entity_poly.type
_entity_poly.pdbx_seq_one_letter_code
_entity_poly.pdbx_strand_id
1 'polypeptide(L)'
;QNELDKLCAQFKSQAQFIASQMTIDEMVIVFYHAFLDNEFRELIIKYDLLKDLVLEDVLVGSNCLEGYTLKSRGTIINQMLEAI
;
A
#
# COMPACT_ATOMS: atom_id res chain seq x y z
N GLN A 1 14.23 9.81 20.83
CA GLN A 1 13.34 8.96 20.03
C GLN A 1 12.93 7.78 20.89
N ASN A 2 11.63 7.59 21.10
CA ASN A 2 11.10 6.52 21.95
C ASN A 2 11.45 5.16 21.34
N GLU A 3 11.85 4.16 22.14
CA GLU A 3 12.14 2.80 21.65
C GLU A 3 10.95 2.20 20.88
N LEU A 4 9.73 2.57 21.27
CA LEU A 4 8.50 2.18 20.55
C LEU A 4 8.49 2.72 19.10
N ASP A 5 8.92 3.95 18.88
CA ASP A 5 8.93 4.57 17.55
C ASP A 5 9.91 3.86 16.62
N LYS A 6 11.08 3.48 17.15
CA LYS A 6 12.10 2.72 16.42
C LYS A 6 11.56 1.34 16.02
N LEU A 7 10.89 0.67 16.94
CA LEU A 7 10.31 -0.65 16.69
C LEU A 7 9.21 -0.59 15.61
N CYS A 8 8.32 0.42 15.68
CA CYS A 8 7.30 0.63 14.65
C CYS A 8 7.91 0.93 13.27
N ALA A 9 8.99 1.72 13.21
CA ALA A 9 9.69 2.00 11.96
C ALA A 9 10.35 0.74 11.36
N GLN A 10 10.92 -0.13 12.20
CA GLN A 10 11.47 -1.41 11.76
C GLN A 10 10.40 -2.32 11.16
N PHE A 11 9.27 -2.51 11.83
CA PHE A 11 8.17 -3.31 11.29
C PHE A 11 7.63 -2.73 9.98
N LYS A 12 7.52 -1.40 9.87
CA LYS A 12 7.14 -0.74 8.61
C LYS A 12 8.12 -1.07 7.50
N SER A 13 9.42 -0.93 7.76
CA SER A 13 10.46 -1.23 6.76
C SER A 13 10.43 -2.69 6.33
N GLN A 14 10.21 -3.63 7.25
CA GLN A 14 10.12 -5.05 6.95
C GLN A 14 8.87 -5.38 6.14
N ALA A 15 7.72 -4.81 6.50
CA ALA A 15 6.47 -4.99 5.78
C ALA A 15 6.59 -4.48 4.33
N GLN A 16 7.16 -3.28 4.14
CA GLN A 16 7.39 -2.71 2.80
C GLN A 16 8.42 -3.51 2.00
N PHE A 17 9.42 -4.11 2.64
CA PHE A 17 10.36 -5.00 1.98
C PHE A 17 9.68 -6.29 1.50
N ILE A 18 8.83 -6.91 2.31
CA ILE A 18 8.05 -8.09 1.89
C ILE A 18 7.13 -7.72 0.72
N ALA A 19 6.44 -6.59 0.82
CA ALA A 19 5.56 -6.11 -0.23
C ALA A 19 6.29 -5.92 -1.57
N SER A 20 7.53 -5.40 -1.56
CA SER A 20 8.30 -5.20 -2.79
C SER A 20 8.70 -6.50 -3.51
N GLN A 21 8.57 -7.65 -2.83
CA GLN A 21 8.79 -8.97 -3.42
C GLN A 21 7.49 -9.59 -3.97
N MET A 22 6.34 -8.99 -3.71
CA MET A 22 5.06 -9.48 -4.20
C MET A 22 4.85 -9.10 -5.67
N THR A 23 4.22 -9.99 -6.40
CA THR A 23 3.65 -9.69 -7.72
C THR A 23 2.40 -8.81 -7.58
N ILE A 24 2.00 -8.15 -8.67
CA ILE A 24 0.77 -7.34 -8.70
C ILE A 24 -0.46 -8.20 -8.38
N ASP A 25 -0.54 -9.43 -8.91
CA ASP A 25 -1.65 -10.34 -8.64
C ASP A 25 -1.76 -10.67 -7.13
N GLU A 26 -0.64 -10.92 -6.46
CA GLU A 26 -0.60 -11.15 -5.02
C GLU A 26 -1.00 -9.90 -4.22
N MET A 27 -0.56 -8.72 -4.65
CA MET A 27 -0.97 -7.44 -4.04
C MET A 27 -2.47 -7.20 -4.18
N VAL A 28 -3.06 -7.55 -5.33
CA VAL A 28 -4.50 -7.46 -5.58
C VAL A 28 -5.28 -8.41 -4.66
N ILE A 29 -4.81 -9.65 -4.46
CA ILE A 29 -5.43 -10.59 -3.52
C ILE A 29 -5.41 -10.03 -2.09
N VAL A 30 -4.25 -9.50 -1.65
CA VAL A 30 -4.11 -8.87 -0.33
C VAL A 30 -5.04 -7.65 -0.20
N PHE A 31 -5.15 -6.84 -1.24
CA PHE A 31 -6.06 -5.71 -1.29
C PHE A 31 -7.52 -6.13 -1.05
N TYR A 32 -8.00 -7.16 -1.76
CA TYR A 32 -9.38 -7.63 -1.57
C TYR A 32 -9.62 -8.31 -0.23
N HIS A 33 -8.63 -9.01 0.32
CA HIS A 33 -8.74 -9.52 1.70
C HIS A 33 -8.85 -8.38 2.71
N ALA A 34 -8.02 -7.33 2.56
CA ALA A 34 -8.08 -6.16 3.42
C ALA A 34 -9.39 -5.39 3.25
N PHE A 35 -10.03 -5.45 2.08
CA PHE A 35 -11.36 -4.88 1.90
C PHE A 35 -12.42 -5.57 2.79
N LEU A 36 -12.27 -6.88 3.02
CA LEU A 36 -13.22 -7.70 3.80
C LEU A 36 -12.90 -7.74 5.30
N ASP A 37 -11.66 -7.47 5.70
CA ASP A 37 -11.20 -7.51 7.09
C ASP A 37 -10.70 -6.15 7.57
N ASN A 38 -11.43 -5.56 8.52
CA ASN A 38 -11.15 -4.22 9.04
C ASN A 38 -9.81 -4.13 9.80
N GLU A 39 -9.42 -5.16 10.56
CA GLU A 39 -8.17 -5.15 11.31
C GLU A 39 -6.98 -5.29 10.35
N PHE A 40 -7.13 -6.14 9.34
CA PHE A 40 -6.12 -6.28 8.30
C PHE A 40 -5.99 -5.00 7.48
N ARG A 41 -7.09 -4.32 7.14
CA ARG A 41 -7.07 -3.00 6.48
C ARG A 41 -6.25 -1.97 7.24
N GLU A 42 -6.46 -1.86 8.55
CA GLU A 42 -5.71 -0.91 9.38
C GLU A 42 -4.21 -1.19 9.34
N LEU A 43 -3.80 -2.46 9.33
CA LEU A 43 -2.40 -2.85 9.20
C LEU A 43 -1.82 -2.47 7.83
N ILE A 44 -2.55 -2.73 6.75
CA ILE A 44 -2.14 -2.37 5.38
C ILE A 44 -1.92 -0.87 5.26
N ILE A 45 -2.85 -0.07 5.78
CA ILE A 45 -2.78 1.40 5.76
C ILE A 45 -1.62 1.89 6.62
N LYS A 46 -1.51 1.40 7.87
CA LYS A 46 -0.47 1.81 8.82
C LYS A 46 0.95 1.59 8.29
N TYR A 47 1.17 0.47 7.61
CA TYR A 47 2.48 0.09 7.08
C TYR A 47 2.69 0.48 5.62
N ASP A 48 1.68 1.06 4.96
CA ASP A 48 1.76 1.47 3.56
C ASP A 48 2.19 0.31 2.66
N LEU A 49 1.57 -0.86 2.88
CA LEU A 49 1.99 -2.13 2.29
C LEU A 49 1.75 -2.18 0.77
N LEU A 50 0.67 -1.54 0.31
CA LEU A 50 0.23 -1.58 -1.09
C LEU A 50 0.60 -0.31 -1.85
N LYS A 51 1.67 0.39 -1.44
CA LYS A 51 2.10 1.66 -2.06
C LYS A 51 2.40 1.54 -3.57
N ASP A 52 2.77 0.34 -4.02
CA ASP A 52 3.18 0.05 -5.39
C ASP A 52 2.01 -0.51 -6.22
N LEU A 53 0.86 -0.81 -5.59
CA LEU A 53 -0.36 -1.16 -6.29
C LEU A 53 -1.01 0.11 -6.84
N VAL A 54 -1.47 0.07 -8.10
CA VAL A 54 -2.14 1.21 -8.72
C VAL A 54 -3.64 1.04 -8.77
N LEU A 55 -4.35 2.17 -8.82
CA LEU A 55 -5.81 2.21 -8.87
C LEU A 55 -6.38 1.37 -10.03
N GLU A 56 -5.69 1.36 -11.17
CA GLU A 56 -6.14 0.66 -12.38
C GLU A 56 -6.08 -0.87 -12.28
N ASP A 57 -5.35 -1.41 -11.31
CA ASP A 57 -5.20 -2.86 -11.12
C ASP A 57 -6.27 -3.44 -10.17
N VAL A 58 -7.11 -2.58 -9.57
CA VAL A 58 -8.22 -2.99 -8.70
C VAL A 58 -9.57 -2.70 -9.38
N LEU A 59 -10.54 -3.61 -9.21
CA LEU A 59 -11.87 -3.52 -9.84
C LEU A 59 -12.88 -2.71 -9.02
N VAL A 60 -12.48 -2.20 -7.85
CA VAL A 60 -13.38 -1.50 -6.93
C VAL A 60 -13.43 -0.02 -7.29
N GLY A 61 -14.64 0.54 -7.35
CA GLY A 61 -14.82 1.98 -7.57
C GLY A 61 -14.10 2.81 -6.50
N SER A 62 -13.71 4.04 -6.88
CA SER A 62 -12.97 5.01 -6.04
C SER A 62 -13.54 5.24 -4.63
N ASN A 63 -14.84 4.96 -4.45
CA ASN A 63 -15.58 5.21 -3.22
C ASN A 63 -15.34 4.18 -2.11
N CYS A 64 -14.58 3.11 -2.38
CA CYS A 64 -14.32 2.02 -1.44
C CYS A 64 -12.88 2.03 -0.87
N LEU A 65 -12.11 3.07 -1.19
CA LEU A 65 -10.66 3.16 -0.96
C LEU A 65 -10.26 4.07 0.21
N GLU A 66 -11.19 4.46 1.08
CA GLU A 66 -10.91 5.43 2.13
C GLU A 66 -9.78 4.94 3.06
N GLY A 67 -8.71 5.74 3.14
CA GLY A 67 -7.50 5.44 3.92
C GLY A 67 -6.37 4.75 3.14
N TYR A 68 -6.60 4.22 1.94
CA TYR A 68 -5.53 3.68 1.09
C TYR A 68 -4.82 4.77 0.30
N THR A 69 -3.50 4.66 0.19
CA THR A 69 -2.60 5.57 -0.55
C THR A 69 -2.37 5.15 -2.01
N LEU A 70 -3.32 4.43 -2.62
CA LEU A 70 -3.19 3.99 -4.01
C LEU A 70 -3.16 5.20 -4.96
N LYS A 71 -2.19 5.22 -5.86
CA LYS A 71 -2.06 6.26 -6.89
C LYS A 71 -2.54 5.73 -8.23
N SER A 72 -3.04 6.62 -9.08
CA SER A 72 -3.21 6.29 -10.49
C SER A 72 -1.84 6.08 -11.14
N ARG A 73 -1.76 5.19 -12.12
CA ARG A 73 -0.55 4.97 -12.90
C ARG A 73 -0.05 6.27 -13.55
N GLY A 74 -0.96 7.11 -14.03
CA GLY A 74 -0.64 8.43 -14.58
C GLY A 74 0.02 9.36 -13.56
N THR A 75 -0.46 9.38 -12.31
CA THR A 75 0.14 10.16 -11.21
C THR A 75 1.58 9.72 -10.93
N ILE A 76 1.84 8.41 -10.89
CA ILE A 76 3.19 7.87 -10.64
C ILE A 76 4.14 8.27 -11.76
N ILE A 77 3.73 8.12 -13.02
CA ILE A 77 4.55 8.49 -14.18
C ILE A 77 4.90 9.99 -14.14
N ASN A 78 3.94 10.86 -13.85
CA ASN A 78 4.21 12.30 -13.76
C ASN A 78 5.21 12.62 -12.64
N GLN A 79 5.10 11.99 -11.47
CA GLN A 79 6.06 12.17 -10.37
C GLN A 79 7.48 11.71 -10.75
N MET A 80 7.59 10.64 -11.53
CA MET A 80 8.89 10.19 -12.04
C MET A 80 9.48 11.17 -13.05
N LEU A 81 8.65 11.73 -13.93
CA LEU A 81 9.10 12.72 -14.92
C LEU A 81 9.54 14.05 -14.29
N GLU A 82 8.91 14.47 -13.19
CA GLU A 82 9.30 15.65 -12.42
C GLU A 82 10.61 15.45 -11.61
N ALA A 83 11.00 14.19 -11.36
CA ALA A 83 12.18 13.84 -10.59
C ALA A 83 13.47 13.67 -11.43
N ILE A 84 13.37 13.81 -12.76
CA ILE A 84 14.47 13.73 -13.74
C ILE A 84 14.88 15.15 -14.14
#